data_AF-A0A935DQ85-F1
#
_entry.id   AF-A0A935DQ85-F1
#
_cell.length_a   1.000
_cell.length_b   1.000
_cell.length_c   1.000
_cell.angle_alpha   90.00
_cell.angle_beta   90.00
_cell.angle_gamma   90.00
#
_symmetry.space_group_name_H-M   'P 1'
#
loop_
_entity.id
_entity.type
_entity.pdbx_description
1 polymer ?
#
loop_
_entity_poly.entity_id
_entity_poly.type
_entity_poly.pdbx_seq_one_letter_code
_entity_poly.pdbx_strand_id
1 'polypeptide(L)'
;MATATVALLTVTASFGAHAAGDEFDQRGAHVHGNLTVNIAIDRGQLTIGIDAPAINVVGFERAPRSSSERQSVADVESWLRSGRNLVGVPRAAGCTLATAELQSPDWTATADPDGQSC
;
A
#
# COMPACT_ATOMS: atom_id res chain seq x y z
N MET A 1 18.95 -5.23 -36.18
CA MET A 1 18.52 -3.83 -36.21
C MET A 1 17.30 -3.76 -37.10
N ALA A 2 16.11 -3.57 -36.52
CA ALA A 2 14.86 -3.48 -37.24
C ALA A 2 14.16 -2.20 -36.79
N THR A 3 14.09 -1.23 -37.69
CA THR A 3 13.37 0.04 -37.51
C THR A 3 11.90 -0.17 -37.84
N ALA A 4 11.01 0.15 -36.91
CA ALA A 4 9.57 0.20 -37.15
C ALA A 4 9.06 1.64 -37.05
N THR A 5 8.37 2.05 -38.09
CA THR A 5 7.91 3.39 -38.42
C THR A 5 6.77 3.85 -37.51
N VAL A 6 6.81 5.11 -37.08
CA VAL A 6 5.75 5.78 -36.29
C VAL A 6 4.66 6.27 -37.24
N ALA A 7 3.40 5.91 -36.97
CA ALA A 7 2.23 6.51 -37.61
C ALA A 7 1.56 7.46 -36.61
N LEU A 8 1.49 8.75 -36.96
CA LEU A 8 0.81 9.78 -36.17
C LEU A 8 -0.64 9.91 -36.67
N LEU A 9 -1.60 9.60 -35.82
CA LEU A 9 -3.03 9.77 -36.09
C LEU A 9 -3.54 11.00 -35.32
N THR A 10 -3.98 12.04 -36.03
CA THR A 10 -4.65 13.21 -35.43
C THR A 10 -6.14 12.96 -35.31
N VAL A 11 -6.69 13.08 -34.11
CA VAL A 11 -8.12 12.99 -33.82
C VAL A 11 -8.64 14.39 -33.45
N THR A 12 -9.72 14.83 -34.10
CA THR A 12 -10.42 16.09 -33.81
C THR A 12 -11.49 15.91 -32.74
N ALA A 13 -11.57 16.82 -31.76
CA ALA A 13 -12.58 16.81 -30.71
C ALA A 13 -13.83 17.63 -31.08
N SER A 14 -15.02 17.11 -30.74
CA SER A 14 -16.30 17.85 -30.76
C SER A 14 -16.75 18.11 -29.32
N PHE A 15 -17.00 19.37 -28.95
CA PHE A 15 -17.48 19.73 -27.62
C PHE A 15 -19.02 19.69 -27.59
N GLY A 16 -19.59 18.65 -27.00
CA GLY A 16 -21.01 18.61 -26.64
C GLY A 16 -21.19 19.08 -25.19
N ALA A 17 -21.95 20.16 -24.98
CA ALA A 17 -22.39 20.58 -23.66
C ALA A 17 -23.39 19.54 -23.11
N HIS A 18 -23.00 18.78 -22.09
CA HIS A 18 -23.90 17.95 -21.31
C HIS A 18 -24.14 18.63 -19.97
N ALA A 19 -25.42 18.85 -19.67
CA ALA A 19 -25.88 19.42 -18.43
C ALA A 19 -25.34 18.62 -17.23
N ALA A 20 -24.91 19.35 -16.20
CA ALA A 20 -24.56 18.78 -14.91
C ALA A 20 -25.83 18.20 -14.26
N GLY A 21 -25.99 16.88 -14.32
CA GLY A 21 -26.78 16.16 -13.35
C GLY A 21 -25.85 15.80 -12.19
N ASP A 22 -26.25 16.12 -10.97
CA ASP A 22 -25.61 15.61 -9.75
C ASP A 22 -25.74 14.07 -9.76
N GLU A 23 -24.75 13.39 -10.33
CA GLU A 23 -24.49 12.00 -10.05
C GLU A 23 -24.00 11.92 -8.60
N PHE A 24 -24.86 11.43 -7.71
CA PHE A 24 -24.36 10.77 -6.51
C PHE A 24 -23.60 9.53 -6.98
N ASP A 25 -22.29 9.70 -7.24
CA ASP A 25 -21.35 8.60 -7.35
C ASP A 25 -21.38 7.86 -6.01
N GLN A 26 -22.20 6.81 -5.96
CA GLN A 26 -22.26 5.90 -4.83
C GLN A 26 -20.96 5.12 -4.86
N ARG A 27 -19.95 5.74 -4.24
CA ARG A 27 -18.62 5.23 -3.95
C ARG A 27 -18.61 3.70 -4.06
N GLY A 28 -17.99 3.21 -5.13
CA GLY A 28 -17.87 1.78 -5.40
C GLY A 28 -17.40 1.02 -4.15
N ALA A 29 -17.77 -0.27 -4.06
CA ALA A 29 -17.52 -1.11 -2.89
C ALA A 29 -16.13 -0.85 -2.28
N HIS A 30 -16.09 -0.15 -1.14
CA HIS A 30 -14.84 0.10 -0.42
C HIS A 30 -14.37 -1.22 0.16
N VAL A 31 -13.47 -1.90 -0.52
CA VAL A 31 -12.89 -3.12 0.01
C VAL A 31 -11.78 -2.75 0.98
N HIS A 32 -12.19 -2.40 2.20
CA HIS A 32 -11.26 -2.18 3.29
C HIS A 32 -10.61 -3.50 3.70
N GLY A 33 -9.30 -3.45 3.92
CA GLY A 33 -8.60 -4.51 4.64
C GLY A 33 -8.14 -5.71 3.82
N ASN A 34 -8.10 -5.64 2.49
CA ASN A 34 -7.29 -6.59 1.73
C ASN A 34 -5.81 -6.27 1.91
N LEU A 35 -4.99 -7.30 2.05
CA LEU A 35 -3.54 -7.18 1.99
C LEU A 35 -2.98 -8.15 0.95
N THR A 36 -1.82 -7.82 0.40
CA THR A 36 -1.09 -8.67 -0.54
C THR A 36 0.15 -9.21 0.14
N VAL A 37 0.41 -10.51 -0.02
CA VAL A 37 1.66 -11.15 0.38
C VAL A 37 2.37 -11.70 -0.85
N ASN A 38 3.57 -11.22 -1.10
CA ASN A 38 4.45 -11.72 -2.15
C ASN A 38 5.56 -12.57 -1.52
N ILE A 39 5.81 -13.74 -2.09
CA ILE A 39 6.84 -14.67 -1.61
C ILE A 39 7.73 -15.07 -2.79
N ALA A 40 9.04 -14.92 -2.61
CA ALA A 40 10.02 -15.32 -3.60
C ALA A 40 11.15 -16.14 -2.94
N ILE A 41 11.67 -17.12 -3.67
CA ILE A 41 12.85 -17.88 -3.27
C ILE A 41 13.85 -17.83 -4.42
N ASP A 42 15.01 -17.20 -4.20
CA ASP A 42 16.13 -17.16 -5.15
C ASP A 42 17.44 -17.47 -4.44
N ARG A 43 18.24 -18.39 -4.99
CA ARG A 43 19.59 -18.73 -4.51
C ARG A 43 19.70 -18.90 -2.98
N GLY A 44 18.71 -19.55 -2.36
CA GLY A 44 18.69 -19.81 -0.91
C GLY A 44 18.22 -18.65 -0.05
N GLN A 45 17.79 -17.53 -0.64
CA GLN A 45 17.10 -16.44 0.06
C GLN A 45 15.59 -16.56 -0.09
N LEU A 46 14.88 -16.46 1.03
CA LEU A 46 13.43 -16.31 1.10
C LEU A 46 13.13 -14.82 1.31
N THR A 47 12.42 -14.21 0.37
CA THR A 47 11.94 -12.83 0.47
C THR A 47 10.42 -12.84 0.62
N ILE A 48 9.92 -12.10 1.61
CA ILE A 48 8.48 -11.95 1.86
C ILE A 48 8.17 -10.46 1.89
N GLY A 49 7.31 -10.02 0.99
CA GLY A 49 6.76 -8.66 0.95
C GLY A 49 5.32 -8.66 1.40
N ILE A 50 4.96 -7.77 2.32
CA ILE A 50 3.59 -7.59 2.80
C ILE A 50 3.19 -6.15 2.50
N ASP A 51 2.13 -5.99 1.70
CA ASP A 51 1.51 -4.70 1.43
C ASP A 51 0.10 -4.71 2.02
N ALA A 52 -0.14 -3.84 3.00
CA ALA A 52 -1.34 -3.86 3.82
C ALA A 52 -1.84 -2.42 4.11
N PRO A 53 -3.15 -2.17 3.98
CA PRO A 53 -3.79 -0.97 4.49
C PRO A 53 -3.59 -0.84 6.01
N ALA A 54 -3.53 0.38 6.53
CA ALA A 54 -3.23 0.60 7.95
C ALA A 54 -4.34 0.06 8.87
N ILE A 55 -5.59 -0.02 8.41
CA ILE A 55 -6.71 -0.66 9.13
C ILE A 55 -6.39 -2.11 9.53
N ASN A 56 -5.57 -2.83 8.74
CA ASN A 56 -5.21 -4.22 9.01
C ASN A 56 -4.14 -4.37 10.09
N VAL A 57 -3.40 -3.30 10.37
CA VAL A 57 -2.22 -3.37 11.24
C VAL A 57 -2.44 -2.60 12.53
N VAL A 58 -2.94 -1.36 12.46
CA VAL A 58 -3.17 -0.47 13.61
C VAL A 58 -4.65 -0.16 13.86
N GLY A 59 -5.55 -0.57 12.96
CA GLY A 59 -6.99 -0.43 13.15
C GLY A 59 -7.59 0.90 12.69
N PHE A 60 -6.85 1.71 11.93
CA PHE A 60 -7.33 2.95 11.32
C PHE A 60 -6.46 3.38 10.13
N GLU A 61 -7.02 4.17 9.20
CA GLU A 61 -6.30 4.74 8.04
C GLU A 61 -5.80 6.18 8.26
N ARG A 62 -6.36 6.87 9.26
CA ARG A 62 -6.03 8.27 9.57
C ARG A 62 -4.80 8.40 10.47
N ALA A 63 -4.24 9.60 10.59
CA ALA A 63 -3.25 9.89 11.62
C ALA A 63 -3.74 9.57 13.06
N PRO A 64 -2.85 9.07 13.95
CA PRO A 64 -3.18 8.78 15.34
C PRO A 64 -3.42 10.07 16.15
N ARG A 65 -4.57 10.17 16.82
CA ARG A 65 -5.03 11.38 17.52
C ARG A 65 -4.78 11.31 19.02
N SER A 66 -4.90 10.13 19.63
CA SER A 66 -4.68 9.94 21.06
C SER A 66 -3.25 9.49 21.38
N SER A 67 -2.84 9.63 22.64
CA SER A 67 -1.58 9.05 23.13
C SER A 67 -1.56 7.53 22.97
N SER A 68 -2.71 6.88 23.21
CA SER A 68 -2.85 5.43 23.04
C SER A 68 -2.68 5.01 21.58
N GLU A 69 -3.25 5.74 20.62
CA GLU A 69 -3.09 5.43 19.19
C GLU A 69 -1.64 5.63 18.75
N ARG A 70 -0.97 6.71 19.22
CA ARG A 70 0.45 6.93 18.92
C ARG A 70 1.35 5.83 19.49
N GLN A 71 1.07 5.38 20.71
CA GLN A 71 1.81 4.27 21.31
C GLN A 71 1.58 2.97 20.52
N SER A 72 0.33 2.67 20.14
CA SER A 72 0.01 1.50 19.33
C SER A 72 0.75 1.49 18.00
N VAL A 73 0.84 2.64 17.31
CA VAL A 73 1.62 2.78 16.08
C VAL A 73 3.10 2.49 16.35
N ALA A 74 3.69 3.12 17.38
CA ALA A 74 5.09 2.94 17.71
C ALA A 74 5.44 1.47 18.05
N ASP A 75 4.59 0.79 18.82
CA ASP A 75 4.77 -0.61 19.19
C ASP A 75 4.70 -1.54 17.98
N VAL A 76 3.72 -1.31 17.10
CA VAL A 76 3.55 -2.06 15.85
C VAL A 76 4.73 -1.83 14.91
N GLU A 77 5.15 -0.59 14.69
CA GLU A 77 6.29 -0.31 13.81
C GLU A 77 7.58 -0.91 14.35
N SER A 78 7.79 -0.88 15.68
CA SER A 78 8.93 -1.52 16.33
C SER A 78 8.92 -3.03 16.11
N TRP A 79 7.76 -3.67 16.27
CA TRP A 79 7.60 -5.10 16.01
C TRP A 79 7.84 -5.46 14.55
N LEU A 80 7.29 -4.70 13.60
CA LEU A 80 7.49 -4.90 12.16
C LEU A 80 8.97 -4.74 11.77
N ARG A 81 9.65 -3.69 12.24
CA ARG A 81 11.09 -3.48 12.02
C ARG A 81 11.95 -4.58 12.64
N SER A 82 11.47 -5.26 13.68
CA SER A 82 12.19 -6.41 14.23
C SER A 82 12.22 -7.60 13.26
N GLY A 83 11.22 -7.73 12.37
CA GLY A 83 11.05 -8.88 11.48
C GLY A 83 10.76 -10.21 12.19
N ARG A 84 10.71 -10.22 13.54
CA ARG A 84 10.61 -11.44 14.33
C ARG A 84 9.15 -11.83 14.53
N ASN A 85 8.87 -13.12 14.36
CA ASN A 85 7.53 -13.70 14.55
C ASN A 85 6.45 -13.10 13.64
N LEU A 86 6.83 -12.45 12.53
CA LEU A 86 5.87 -11.99 11.50
C LEU A 86 5.37 -13.16 10.66
N VAL A 87 6.26 -14.11 10.37
CA VAL A 87 6.02 -15.25 9.49
C VAL A 87 6.64 -16.50 10.10
N GLY A 88 5.90 -17.61 10.03
CA GLY A 88 6.38 -18.91 10.46
C GLY A 88 7.11 -19.61 9.32
N VAL A 89 8.42 -19.83 9.48
CA VAL A 89 9.21 -20.65 8.55
C VAL A 89 9.56 -21.97 9.24
N PRO A 90 9.39 -23.14 8.57
CA PRO A 90 9.75 -24.42 9.16
C PRO A 90 11.21 -24.44 9.63
N ARG A 91 11.46 -24.92 10.86
CA ARG A 91 12.83 -24.96 11.43
C ARG A 91 13.80 -25.76 10.54
N ALA A 92 13.31 -26.79 9.85
CA ALA A 92 14.08 -27.61 8.92
C ALA A 92 14.60 -26.83 7.69
N ALA A 93 14.02 -25.67 7.36
CA ALA A 93 14.51 -24.82 6.28
C ALA A 93 15.79 -24.05 6.64
N GLY A 94 16.16 -23.99 7.94
CA GLY A 94 17.40 -23.37 8.38
C GLY A 94 17.48 -21.85 8.17
N CYS A 95 16.37 -21.19 7.85
CA CYS A 95 16.36 -19.75 7.60
C CYS A 95 16.71 -18.95 8.87
N THR A 96 17.50 -17.90 8.68
CA THR A 96 17.75 -16.86 9.67
C THR A 96 17.30 -15.51 9.10
N LEU A 97 16.81 -14.61 9.95
CA LEU A 97 16.43 -13.27 9.51
C LEU A 97 17.69 -12.51 9.08
N ALA A 98 17.75 -12.10 7.81
CA ALA A 98 18.84 -11.29 7.29
C ALA A 98 18.55 -9.79 7.47
N THR A 99 17.40 -9.33 6.97
CA THR A 99 16.98 -7.92 7.03
C THR A 99 15.47 -7.83 7.24
N ALA A 100 15.02 -6.68 7.75
CA ALA A 100 13.63 -6.29 7.84
C ALA A 100 13.53 -4.79 7.60
N GLU A 101 12.67 -4.40 6.67
CA GLU A 101 12.46 -3.00 6.28
C GLU A 101 10.97 -2.69 6.43
N LEU A 102 10.68 -1.46 6.86
CA LEU A 102 9.32 -0.97 7.03
C LEU A 102 9.18 0.36 6.32
N GLN A 103 8.21 0.44 5.43
CA GLN A 103 7.67 1.69 4.92
C GLN A 103 6.31 1.89 5.59
N SER A 104 6.14 3.03 6.26
CA SER A 104 4.88 3.39 6.92
C SER A 104 4.41 4.77 6.45
N PRO A 105 3.12 5.09 6.57
CA PRO A 105 2.61 6.43 6.30
C PRO A 105 3.35 7.48 7.12
N ASP A 106 3.47 8.70 6.58
CA ASP A 106 3.83 9.84 7.40
C ASP A 106 2.65 10.20 8.32
N TRP A 107 2.68 9.65 9.53
CA TRP A 107 1.68 9.88 10.56
C TRP A 107 1.60 11.34 11.05
N THR A 108 2.56 12.18 10.67
CA THR A 108 2.61 13.61 11.02
C THR A 108 2.07 14.51 9.92
N ALA A 109 1.87 13.99 8.71
CA ALA A 109 1.27 14.73 7.61
C ALA A 109 -0.20 15.07 7.95
N THR A 110 -0.52 16.35 7.96
CA THR A 110 -1.91 16.80 7.86
C THR A 110 -2.45 16.40 6.48
N ALA A 111 -3.67 15.85 6.43
CA ALA A 111 -4.29 15.44 5.18
C ALA A 111 -4.19 16.57 4.14
N ASP A 112 -3.70 16.24 2.94
CA ASP A 112 -3.73 17.14 1.79
C ASP A 112 -5.19 17.60 1.57
N PRO A 113 -5.49 18.91 1.52
CA PRO A 113 -6.85 19.40 1.26
C PRO A 113 -7.44 18.87 -0.05
N ASP A 114 -6.61 18.39 -0.99
CA ASP A 114 -7.04 17.86 -2.27
C ASP A 114 -7.32 16.34 -2.25
N GLY A 115 -7.17 15.67 -1.10
CA GLY A 115 -7.61 14.28 -0.92
C GLY A 115 -6.87 13.24 -1.76
N GLN A 116 -5.65 13.52 -2.23
CA GLN A 116 -4.85 12.61 -3.05
C GLN A 116 -3.82 11.79 -2.26
N SER A 117 -4.03 11.62 -0.95
CA SER A 117 -3.27 10.66 -0.16
C SER A 117 -4.08 9.38 -0.02
N CYS A 118 -3.85 8.46 -0.97
CA CYS A 118 -4.30 7.06 -1.07
C CYS A 118 -5.79 6.76 -0.85
#